data_AF-K2CTZ9-F1
#
_entry.id   AF-K2CTZ9-F1
#
_cell.length_a   1.000
_cell.length_b   1.000
_cell.length_c   1.000
_cell.angle_alpha   90.00
_cell.angle_beta   90.00
_cell.angle_gamma   90.00
#
_symmetry.space_group_name_H-M   'P 1'
#
loop_
_entity.id
_entity.type
_entity.pdbx_description
1 polymer ?
#
loop_
_entity_poly.entity_id
_entity_poly.type
_entity_poly.pdbx_seq_one_letter_code
_entity_poly.pdbx_strand_id
1 'polypeptide(L)'
;MSDEIEDSIQEVIIKALSKRLPLIAPGHDCAIRLFNGFYEGERDLVADLYGSTLVLFSHAENEEDSIVLSQLARDIFLETLPLIKCVLVKHHNARDKDLRNGVVTFGSHLDDSILEHGIKYALDLKLNQDASFYLDT
;
A
#
# COMPACT_ATOMS: atom_id res chain seq x y z
N MET A 1 -15.35 -12.17 -6.13
CA MET A 1 -16.05 -10.98 -5.61
C MET A 1 -17.18 -10.64 -6.56
N SER A 2 -18.28 -10.02 -6.13
CA SER A 2 -19.32 -9.52 -7.04
C SER A 2 -18.97 -8.10 -7.50
N ASP A 3 -19.35 -7.71 -8.72
CA ASP A 3 -19.09 -6.38 -9.29
C ASP A 3 -19.47 -5.23 -8.33
N GLU A 4 -20.58 -5.36 -7.60
CA GLU A 4 -21.02 -4.35 -6.61
C GLU A 4 -20.04 -4.13 -5.45
N ILE A 5 -19.30 -5.17 -5.04
CA ILE A 5 -18.29 -5.07 -3.98
C ILE A 5 -17.03 -4.42 -4.53
N GLU A 6 -16.64 -4.75 -5.77
CA GLU A 6 -15.49 -4.13 -6.44
C GLU A 6 -15.71 -2.63 -6.61
N ASP A 7 -16.88 -2.22 -7.10
CA ASP A 7 -17.28 -0.82 -7.24
C ASP A 7 -17.26 -0.10 -5.87
N SER A 8 -17.73 -0.76 -4.81
CA SER A 8 -17.73 -0.18 -3.47
C SER A 8 -16.31 0.02 -2.91
N ILE A 9 -15.40 -0.94 -3.12
CA ILE A 9 -14.01 -0.82 -2.68
C ILE A 9 -13.29 0.29 -3.47
N GLN A 10 -13.52 0.34 -4.78
CA GLN A 10 -12.97 1.39 -5.62
C GLN A 10 -13.42 2.77 -5.17
N GLU A 11 -14.71 2.95 -4.87
CA GLU A 11 -15.25 4.23 -4.41
C GLU A 11 -14.53 4.71 -3.13
N VAL A 12 -14.38 3.83 -2.13
CA VAL A 12 -13.75 4.21 -0.87
C VAL A 12 -12.26 4.52 -1.02
N ILE A 13 -11.53 3.76 -1.85
CA ILE A 13 -10.12 4.02 -2.15
C ILE A 13 -9.96 5.37 -2.85
N ILE A 14 -10.73 5.63 -3.91
CA ILE A 14 -10.66 6.89 -4.66
C ILE A 14 -11.02 8.07 -3.75
N LYS A 15 -12.04 7.92 -2.91
CA LYS A 15 -12.44 8.95 -1.95
C LYS A 15 -11.34 9.27 -0.96
N ALA A 16 -10.69 8.27 -0.36
CA ALA A 16 -9.56 8.45 0.54
C ALA A 16 -8.36 9.09 -0.17
N LEU A 17 -8.00 8.58 -1.34
CA LEU A 17 -6.87 9.06 -2.14
C LEU A 17 -7.06 10.52 -2.56
N SER A 18 -8.29 10.93 -2.91
CA SER A 18 -8.58 12.32 -3.29
C SER A 18 -8.18 13.35 -2.23
N LYS A 19 -8.17 12.96 -0.94
CA LYS A 19 -7.75 13.83 0.17
C LYS A 19 -6.23 14.02 0.24
N ARG A 20 -5.47 13.11 -0.35
CA ARG A 20 -4.01 13.02 -0.23
C ARG A 20 -3.29 13.38 -1.52
N LEU A 21 -3.95 13.28 -2.68
CA LEU A 21 -3.40 13.72 -3.96
C LEU A 21 -2.72 15.10 -3.90
N PRO A 22 -3.26 16.14 -3.22
CA PRO A 22 -2.58 17.43 -3.15
C PRO A 22 -1.24 17.43 -2.41
N LEU A 23 -0.97 16.41 -1.59
CA LEU A 23 0.27 16.24 -0.83
C LEU A 23 1.35 15.50 -1.63
N ILE A 24 0.98 14.88 -2.75
CA ILE A 24 1.85 14.05 -3.57
C ILE A 24 2.35 14.89 -4.75
N ALA A 25 3.56 15.45 -4.61
CA ALA A 25 4.21 16.19 -5.68
C ALA A 25 4.96 15.27 -6.65
N PRO A 26 5.21 15.70 -7.91
CA PRO A 26 6.17 15.04 -8.78
C PRO A 26 7.54 14.94 -8.09
N GLY A 27 8.10 13.73 -8.01
CA GLY A 27 9.34 13.48 -7.28
C GLY A 27 9.14 13.20 -5.79
N HIS A 28 7.93 12.84 -5.37
CA HIS A 28 7.63 12.36 -4.02
C HIS A 28 8.68 11.37 -3.52
N ASP A 29 9.41 11.78 -2.48
CA ASP A 29 10.50 11.04 -1.85
C ASP A 29 10.25 10.83 -0.36
N CYS A 30 9.14 11.32 0.19
CA CYS A 30 8.70 11.06 1.56
C CYS A 30 7.82 9.80 1.63
N ALA A 31 7.20 9.56 2.78
CA ALA A 31 6.22 8.51 2.94
C ALA A 31 4.86 9.09 3.35
N ILE A 32 3.77 8.46 2.88
CA ILE A 32 2.39 8.90 3.15
C ILE A 32 1.44 7.72 3.17
N ARG A 33 0.53 7.69 4.15
CA ARG A 33 -0.57 6.73 4.16
C ARG A 33 -1.64 7.16 3.17
N LEU A 34 -1.90 6.34 2.15
CA LEU A 34 -2.91 6.57 1.11
C LEU A 34 -4.30 6.08 1.52
N PHE A 35 -4.35 4.95 2.24
CA PHE A 35 -5.59 4.33 2.72
C PHE A 35 -5.39 3.69 4.11
N ASN A 36 -6.29 3.96 5.05
CA ASN A 36 -6.15 3.65 6.49
C ASN A 36 -7.23 2.69 7.00
N GLY A 37 -7.47 1.62 6.25
CA GLY A 37 -8.27 0.49 6.75
C GLY A 37 -9.69 0.86 7.14
N PHE A 38 -10.06 0.41 8.34
CA PHE A 38 -11.39 0.59 8.92
C PHE A 38 -11.85 2.04 8.92
N TYR A 39 -10.95 3.01 9.11
CA TYR A 39 -11.31 4.43 9.13
C TYR A 39 -11.75 4.96 7.76
N GLU A 40 -11.44 4.24 6.68
CA GLU A 40 -11.72 4.65 5.31
C GLU A 40 -12.63 3.67 4.56
N GLY A 41 -13.18 2.67 5.24
CA GLY A 41 -14.30 1.87 4.74
C GLY A 41 -13.96 0.44 4.33
N GLU A 42 -12.69 0.04 4.35
CA GLU A 42 -12.27 -1.34 4.10
C GLU A 42 -11.28 -1.78 5.17
N ARG A 43 -11.73 -2.58 6.13
CA ARG A 43 -10.97 -2.92 7.34
C ARG A 43 -9.71 -3.75 7.08
N ASP A 44 -9.69 -4.49 5.98
CA ASP A 44 -8.65 -5.47 5.70
C ASP A 44 -7.55 -4.93 4.79
N LEU A 45 -7.58 -3.64 4.44
CA LEU A 45 -6.60 -2.99 3.56
C LEU A 45 -5.96 -1.77 4.21
N VAL A 46 -4.63 -1.72 4.24
CA VAL A 46 -3.88 -0.48 4.47
C VAL A 46 -2.97 -0.26 3.27
N ALA A 47 -2.89 0.98 2.78
CA ALA A 47 -2.03 1.34 1.67
C ALA A 47 -1.14 2.52 2.07
N ASP A 48 0.17 2.29 2.06
CA ASP A 48 1.19 3.29 2.35
C ASP A 48 2.09 3.46 1.12
N LEU A 49 2.50 4.68 0.82
CA LEU A 49 3.44 4.99 -0.25
C LEU A 49 4.76 5.44 0.38
N TYR A 50 5.85 4.75 0.08
CA TYR A 50 7.23 5.09 0.49
C TYR A 50 8.03 5.48 -0.74
N GLY A 51 8.32 6.77 -0.92
CA GLY A 51 8.91 7.29 -2.15
C GLY A 51 8.01 6.98 -3.35
N SER A 52 8.43 6.03 -4.18
CA SER A 52 7.68 5.52 -5.34
C SER A 52 7.17 4.08 -5.19
N THR A 53 7.34 3.50 -4.01
CA THR A 53 6.94 2.13 -3.69
C THR A 53 5.63 2.13 -2.91
N LEU A 54 4.59 1.55 -3.50
CA LEU A 54 3.34 1.28 -2.81
C LEU A 54 3.48 0.00 -1.99
N VAL A 55 3.14 0.06 -0.71
CA VAL A 55 3.04 -1.10 0.17
C VAL A 55 1.58 -1.30 0.55
N LEU A 56 1.04 -2.45 0.17
CA LEU A 56 -0.32 -2.88 0.52
C LEU A 56 -0.24 -3.91 1.63
N PHE A 57 -0.83 -3.60 2.78
CA PHE A 57 -1.02 -4.56 3.86
C PHE A 57 -2.43 -5.11 3.77
N SER A 58 -2.53 -6.43 3.60
CA SER A 58 -3.80 -7.13 3.64
C SER A 58 -3.94 -7.90 4.96
N HIS A 59 -5.02 -7.62 5.67
CA HIS A 59 -5.41 -8.25 6.94
C HIS A 59 -6.60 -9.20 6.78
N ALA A 60 -6.97 -9.55 5.54
CA ALA A 60 -8.04 -10.49 5.27
C ALA A 60 -7.79 -11.85 5.96
N GLU A 61 -8.85 -12.51 6.40
CA GLU A 61 -8.75 -13.72 7.22
C GLU A 61 -8.18 -14.93 6.45
N ASN A 62 -8.41 -14.97 5.14
CA ASN A 62 -7.91 -16.03 4.27
C ASN A 62 -7.11 -15.48 3.07
N GLU A 63 -6.30 -16.35 2.48
CA GLU A 63 -5.34 -15.98 1.44
C GLU A 63 -6.03 -15.59 0.12
N GLU A 64 -7.15 -16.24 -0.23
CA GLU A 64 -7.90 -15.94 -1.45
C GLU A 64 -8.46 -14.51 -1.42
N ASP A 65 -9.17 -14.16 -0.35
CA ASP A 65 -9.70 -12.80 -0.16
C ASP A 65 -8.55 -11.77 -0.09
N SER A 66 -7.44 -12.13 0.55
CA SER A 66 -6.25 -11.28 0.63
C SER A 66 -5.67 -10.97 -0.76
N ILE A 67 -5.57 -11.98 -1.62
CA ILE A 67 -5.09 -11.83 -3.00
C ILE A 67 -6.07 -10.98 -3.82
N VAL A 68 -7.37 -11.27 -3.76
CA VAL A 68 -8.37 -10.53 -4.53
C VAL A 68 -8.40 -9.05 -4.13
N LEU A 69 -8.48 -8.76 -2.83
CA LEU A 69 -8.51 -7.40 -2.29
C LEU A 69 -7.25 -6.61 -2.66
N SER A 70 -6.07 -7.21 -2.48
CA SER A 70 -4.79 -6.54 -2.78
C SER A 70 -4.58 -6.33 -4.28
N GLN A 71 -5.03 -7.23 -5.14
CA GLN A 71 -5.00 -7.06 -6.60
C GLN A 71 -5.89 -5.91 -7.05
N LEU A 72 -7.13 -5.85 -6.57
CA LEU A 72 -8.06 -4.76 -6.87
C LEU A 72 -7.46 -3.41 -6.44
N ALA A 73 -7.00 -3.32 -5.18
CA ALA A 73 -6.39 -2.11 -4.65
C ALA A 73 -5.14 -1.69 -5.46
N ARG A 74 -4.26 -2.64 -5.80
CA ARG A 74 -3.08 -2.39 -6.64
C ARG A 74 -3.49 -1.73 -7.95
N ASP A 75 -4.47 -2.30 -8.65
CA ASP A 75 -4.85 -1.85 -9.98
C ASP A 75 -5.44 -0.43 -9.92
N ILE A 76 -6.28 -0.14 -8.93
CA ILE A 76 -6.82 1.21 -8.68
C ILE A 76 -5.70 2.24 -8.41
N PHE A 77 -4.73 1.89 -7.55
CA PHE A 77 -3.63 2.80 -7.23
C PHE A 77 -2.70 3.02 -8.43
N LEU A 78 -2.39 1.98 -9.21
CA LEU A 78 -1.56 2.12 -10.40
C LEU A 78 -2.23 2.98 -11.48
N GLU A 79 -3.55 2.87 -11.65
CA GLU A 79 -4.31 3.72 -12.57
C GLU A 79 -4.33 5.18 -12.10
N THR A 80 -4.46 5.40 -10.79
CA THR A 80 -4.63 6.77 -10.23
C THR A 80 -3.32 7.49 -9.95
N LEU A 81 -2.22 6.77 -9.67
CA LEU A 81 -0.92 7.32 -9.30
C LEU A 81 0.21 6.78 -10.21
N PRO A 82 0.43 7.40 -11.39
CA PRO A 82 1.47 6.98 -12.32
C PRO A 82 2.92 7.08 -11.79
N LEU A 83 3.12 7.73 -10.64
CA LEU A 83 4.43 7.83 -9.99
C LEU A 83 4.88 6.50 -9.35
N ILE A 84 3.95 5.57 -9.10
CA ILE A 84 4.26 4.28 -8.47
C ILE A 84 5.13 3.47 -9.43
N LYS A 85 6.30 3.05 -8.95
CA LYS A 85 7.28 2.26 -9.72
C LYS A 85 7.38 0.82 -9.24
N CYS A 86 6.91 0.55 -8.02
CA CYS A 86 6.95 -0.77 -7.41
C CYS A 86 5.75 -0.95 -6.49
N VAL A 87 5.21 -2.18 -6.42
CA VAL A 87 4.17 -2.55 -5.46
C VAL A 87 4.61 -3.78 -4.69
N LEU A 88 4.63 -3.66 -3.37
CA LEU A 88 4.84 -4.75 -2.42
C LEU A 88 3.52 -5.06 -1.72
N VAL A 89 3.10 -6.33 -1.74
CA VAL A 89 1.90 -6.78 -1.02
C VAL A 89 2.33 -7.65 0.15
N LYS A 90 1.84 -7.34 1.36
CA LYS A 90 2.04 -8.13 2.57
C LYS A 90 0.73 -8.78 3.00
N HIS A 91 0.70 -10.11 2.97
CA HIS A 91 -0.46 -10.90 3.38
C HIS A 91 -0.32 -11.28 4.85
N HIS A 92 -0.78 -10.42 5.78
CA HIS A 92 -0.44 -10.49 7.20
C HIS A 92 -0.86 -11.81 7.86
N ASN A 93 -1.97 -12.40 7.42
CA ASN A 93 -2.51 -13.66 7.95
C ASN A 93 -2.07 -14.90 7.14
N ALA A 94 -1.23 -14.75 6.11
CA ALA A 94 -0.74 -15.88 5.33
C ALA A 94 0.08 -16.84 6.21
N ARG A 95 0.01 -18.14 5.91
CA ARG A 95 0.80 -19.16 6.62
C ARG A 95 2.28 -19.10 6.25
N ASP A 96 2.56 -18.75 5.00
CA ASP A 96 3.91 -18.57 4.49
C ASP A 96 4.52 -17.26 5.02
N LYS A 97 5.74 -17.35 5.54
CA LYS A 97 6.49 -16.18 6.03
C LYS A 97 6.86 -15.23 4.90
N ASP A 98 7.16 -15.73 3.71
CA ASP A 98 7.57 -14.89 2.59
C ASP A 98 6.39 -14.05 2.08
N LEU A 99 5.18 -14.59 2.11
CA LEU A 99 3.94 -13.84 1.84
C LEU A 99 3.67 -12.76 2.91
N ARG A 100 3.94 -13.05 4.18
CA ARG A 100 3.83 -12.06 5.27
C ARG A 100 4.89 -10.96 5.18
N ASN A 101 6.11 -11.30 4.80
CA ASN A 101 7.21 -10.34 4.63
C ASN A 101 7.07 -9.50 3.35
N GLY A 102 6.31 -10.01 2.38
CA GLY A 102 5.84 -9.27 1.23
C GLY A 102 6.38 -9.76 -0.10
N VAL A 103 5.51 -9.72 -1.11
CA VAL A 103 5.78 -10.11 -2.49
C VAL A 103 5.68 -8.89 -3.40
N VAL A 104 6.65 -8.73 -4.29
CA VAL A 104 6.60 -7.69 -5.32
C VAL A 104 5.62 -8.12 -6.40
N THR A 105 4.55 -7.35 -6.59
CA THR A 105 3.49 -7.65 -7.58
C THR A 105 3.52 -6.73 -8.79
N PHE A 106 4.33 -5.67 -8.75
CA PHE A 106 4.58 -4.76 -9.86
C PHE A 106 5.95 -4.10 -9.68
N GLY A 107 6.66 -3.86 -10.78
CA GLY A 107 8.02 -3.31 -10.74
C GLY A 107 9.05 -4.33 -10.26
N SER A 108 10.22 -3.83 -9.87
CA SER A 108 11.34 -4.69 -9.46
C SER A 108 12.25 -4.10 -8.38
N HIS A 109 12.17 -2.80 -8.11
CA HIS A 109 13.03 -2.12 -7.15
C HIS A 109 12.18 -1.46 -6.07
N LEU A 110 12.31 -1.95 -4.84
CA LEU A 110 11.74 -1.30 -3.67
C LEU A 110 12.59 -0.09 -3.30
N ASP A 111 11.95 1.00 -2.90
CA ASP A 111 12.62 2.14 -2.30
C ASP A 111 13.28 1.69 -0.97
N ASP A 112 14.57 2.00 -0.84
CA ASP A 112 15.41 1.65 0.32
C ASP A 112 15.58 2.82 1.29
N SER A 113 14.97 3.97 0.97
CA SER A 113 15.05 5.18 1.75
C SER A 113 13.98 6.19 1.36
N ILE A 114 13.65 7.07 2.32
CA ILE A 114 12.76 8.22 2.15
C ILE A 114 13.40 9.48 2.71
N LEU A 115 12.93 10.64 2.26
CA LEU A 115 13.30 11.96 2.75
C LEU A 115 12.10 12.60 3.43
N GLU A 116 12.18 12.83 4.73
CA GLU A 116 11.13 13.50 5.49
C GLU A 116 11.73 14.69 6.24
N HIS A 117 11.18 15.89 6.02
CA HIS A 117 11.68 17.14 6.61
C HIS A 117 13.20 17.37 6.42
N GLY A 118 13.75 16.91 5.28
CA GLY A 118 15.18 17.02 4.97
C GLY A 118 16.08 15.98 5.63
N ILE A 119 15.50 15.03 6.37
CA ILE A 119 16.21 13.91 6.99
C ILE A 119 15.98 12.65 6.16
N LYS A 120 17.06 11.95 5.81
CA LYS A 120 17.01 10.69 5.06
C LYS A 120 16.91 9.51 6.01
N TYR A 121 15.84 8.73 5.90
CA TYR A 121 15.64 7.50 6.66
C TYR A 121 15.88 6.29 5.75
N ALA A 122 16.55 5.26 6.28
CA ALA A 122 16.69 3.97 5.60
C ALA A 122 15.41 3.15 5.78
N LEU A 123 15.05 2.39 4.75
CA LEU A 123 13.91 1.48 4.74
C LEU A 123 14.37 0.06 4.48
N ASP A 124 13.78 -0.89 5.21
CA ASP A 124 13.72 -2.29 4.84
C ASP A 124 12.24 -2.70 4.80
N LEU A 125 11.63 -2.46 3.63
CA LEU A 125 10.21 -2.71 3.43
C LEU A 125 9.83 -4.20 3.55
N LYS A 126 10.79 -5.13 3.55
CA LYS A 126 10.56 -6.57 3.74
C LYS A 126 10.93 -7.04 5.15
N LEU A 127 11.35 -6.14 6.03
CA LEU A 127 11.67 -6.47 7.41
C LEU A 127 10.40 -6.84 8.16
N ASN A 128 10.24 -8.12 8.49
CA ASN A 128 9.09 -8.63 9.20
C ASN A 128 7.76 -8.24 8.51
N GLN A 129 6.70 -8.05 9.31
CA GLN A 129 5.34 -7.76 8.84
C GLN A 129 5.06 -6.24 8.75
N ASP A 130 6.00 -5.39 9.20
CA ASP A 130 5.92 -3.93 9.13
C ASP A 130 6.78 -3.37 7.98
N ALA A 131 6.77 -2.06 7.75
CA ALA A 131 7.56 -1.41 6.71
C ALA A 131 8.81 -0.69 7.26
N SER A 132 9.31 -1.06 8.45
CA SER A 132 10.48 -0.47 9.13
C SER A 132 10.41 1.03 9.47
N PHE A 133 9.33 1.72 9.10
CA PHE A 133 9.08 3.13 9.36
C PHE A 133 7.61 3.35 9.75
N TYR A 134 7.35 4.13 10.80
CA TYR A 134 6.00 4.38 11.30
C TYR A 134 5.55 5.79 10.92
N LEU A 135 4.51 5.88 10.07
CA LEU A 135 3.95 7.16 9.59
C LEU A 135 3.17 7.95 10.65
N ASP A 136 2.78 7.28 11.74
CA ASP A 136 1.90 7.84 12.76
C ASP A 136 2.66 8.50 13.93
N THR A 137 3.99 8.70 13.79
CA THR A 137 4.87 9.33 14.79
C THR A 137 5.28 10.73 14.37
#